data_AF-A0A1M7ZZR5-F1
#
_entry.id   AF-A0A1M7ZZR5-F1
#
_cell.length_a   1.000
_cell.length_b   1.000
_cell.length_c   1.000
_cell.angle_alpha   90.00
_cell.angle_beta   90.00
_cell.angle_gamma   90.00
#
_symmetry.space_group_name_H-M   'P 1'
#
loop_
_entity.id
_entity.type
_entity.pdbx_description
1 polymer ?
#
loop_
_entity_poly.entity_id
_entity_poly.type
_entity_poly.pdbx_seq_one_letter_code
_entity_poly.pdbx_strand_id
1 'polypeptide(L)'
;MSSAVQEVRKSLLKLAQTWPKDPLRPTMDFGGAIRRATEAELSGPQARQHLAEARKSLAALERIRSNESMREYPTPRHILQPESAPTHYTDLVDAMNRVARGQSVAPTMTQRVRRFFGLRV
;
A
#
# COMPACT_ATOMS: atom_id res chain seq x y z
N MET A 1 -6.85 26.09 -20.15
CA MET A 1 -6.64 25.55 -18.78
C MET A 1 -5.32 26.09 -18.23
N SER A 2 -5.21 26.38 -16.93
CA SER A 2 -3.96 26.89 -16.31
C SER A 2 -2.81 25.90 -16.51
N SER A 3 -1.61 26.36 -16.88
CA SER A 3 -0.41 25.51 -17.04
C SER A 3 -0.13 24.69 -15.78
N ALA A 4 -0.21 25.34 -14.61
CA ALA A 4 0.00 24.72 -13.31
C ALA A 4 -0.96 23.57 -12.99
N VAL A 5 -2.23 23.68 -13.39
CA VAL A 5 -3.22 22.61 -13.19
C VAL A 5 -2.87 21.40 -14.05
N GLN A 6 -2.44 21.63 -15.29
CA GLN A 6 -2.04 20.55 -16.20
C GLN A 6 -0.77 19.85 -15.72
N GLU A 7 0.19 20.56 -15.15
CA GLU A 7 1.40 19.98 -14.57
C GLU A 7 1.07 19.05 -13.40
N VAL A 8 0.31 19.54 -12.41
CA VAL A 8 -0.10 18.72 -11.23
C VAL A 8 -0.92 17.51 -11.67
N ARG A 9 -1.85 17.69 -12.61
CA ARG A 9 -2.63 16.59 -13.19
C ARG A 9 -1.72 15.53 -13.82
N LYS A 10 -0.76 15.93 -14.66
CA LYS A 10 0.20 14.99 -15.27
C LYS A 10 1.01 14.23 -14.23
N SER A 11 1.49 14.92 -13.19
CA SER A 11 2.26 14.30 -12.10
C SER A 11 1.43 13.28 -11.31
N LEU A 12 0.19 13.61 -10.96
CA LEU A 12 -0.73 12.69 -10.27
C LEU A 12 -1.08 11.47 -11.14
N LEU A 13 -1.34 11.65 -12.43
CA LEU A 13 -1.60 10.54 -13.35
C LEU A 13 -0.37 9.63 -13.52
N LYS A 14 0.84 10.20 -13.58
CA LYS A 14 2.08 9.44 -13.59
C LYS A 14 2.25 8.66 -12.28
N LEU A 15 2.00 9.32 -11.14
CA LEU A 15 2.09 8.69 -9.82
C LEU A 15 1.13 7.50 -9.68
N ALA A 16 -0.12 7.68 -10.14
CA ALA A 16 -1.15 6.65 -10.14
C ALA A 16 -0.73 5.37 -10.88
N GLN A 17 0.00 5.50 -12.00
CA GLN A 17 0.51 4.35 -12.76
C GLN A 17 1.61 3.59 -12.02
N THR A 18 2.39 4.28 -11.17
CA THR A 18 3.47 3.65 -10.41
C THR A 18 3.01 2.96 -9.13
N TRP A 19 1.73 3.09 -8.77
CA TRP A 19 1.20 2.48 -7.56
C TRP A 19 1.08 0.97 -7.70
N PRO A 20 1.53 0.17 -6.72
CA PRO A 20 1.45 -1.29 -6.79
C PRO A 20 0.00 -1.77 -6.84
N LYS A 21 -0.21 -2.89 -7.55
CA LYS A 21 -1.50 -3.60 -7.54
C LYS A 21 -1.65 -4.39 -6.26
N ASP A 22 -2.86 -4.41 -5.72
CA ASP A 22 -3.20 -5.18 -4.52
C ASP A 22 -3.72 -6.57 -4.93
N PRO A 23 -2.94 -7.66 -4.73
CA PRO A 23 -3.38 -8.99 -5.11
C PRO A 23 -4.44 -9.57 -4.16
N LEU A 24 -4.58 -9.02 -2.94
CA LEU A 24 -5.59 -9.48 -1.97
C LEU A 24 -6.96 -8.86 -2.25
N ARG A 25 -7.00 -7.68 -2.86
CA ARG A 25 -8.22 -6.97 -3.20
C ARG A 25 -8.22 -6.62 -4.70
N PRO A 26 -8.40 -7.63 -5.58
CA PRO A 26 -8.28 -7.43 -7.03
C PRO A 26 -9.30 -6.43 -7.60
N THR A 27 -10.42 -6.20 -6.90
CA THR A 27 -11.44 -5.20 -7.27
C THR A 27 -11.11 -3.79 -6.81
N MET A 28 -10.11 -3.60 -5.94
CA MET A 28 -9.72 -2.30 -5.38
C MET A 28 -8.34 -1.89 -5.88
N ASP A 29 -8.31 -0.99 -6.86
CA ASP A 29 -7.07 -0.42 -7.40
C ASP A 29 -6.89 1.02 -6.92
N PHE A 30 -5.95 1.23 -5.98
CA PHE A 30 -5.68 2.55 -5.43
C PHE A 30 -5.10 3.51 -6.49
N GLY A 31 -4.24 3.02 -7.40
CA GLY A 31 -3.78 3.81 -8.54
C GLY A 31 -4.95 4.26 -9.42
N GLY A 32 -5.91 3.35 -9.66
CA GLY A 32 -7.17 3.65 -10.32
C GLY A 32 -8.00 4.72 -9.59
N ALA A 33 -8.04 4.69 -8.26
CA ALA A 33 -8.73 5.69 -7.44
C ALA A 33 -8.06 7.07 -7.56
N ILE A 34 -6.73 7.15 -7.48
CA ILE A 34 -5.98 8.40 -7.67
C ILE A 34 -6.28 8.99 -9.05
N ARG A 35 -6.25 8.17 -10.11
CA ARG A 35 -6.57 8.61 -11.48
C ARG A 35 -7.98 9.20 -11.56
N ARG A 36 -8.99 8.48 -11.06
CA ARG A 36 -10.39 8.94 -11.10
C ARG A 36 -10.59 10.25 -10.34
N ALA A 37 -10.01 10.36 -9.14
CA ALA A 37 -10.07 11.59 -8.35
C ALA A 37 -9.39 12.77 -9.07
N THR A 38 -8.21 12.52 -9.66
CA THR A 38 -7.47 13.53 -10.44
C THR A 38 -8.28 14.00 -11.65
N GLU A 39 -8.92 13.08 -12.36
CA GLU A 39 -9.75 13.41 -13.52
C GLU A 39 -11.01 14.21 -13.11
N ALA A 40 -11.66 13.82 -12.01
CA ALA A 40 -12.84 14.52 -11.49
C ALA A 40 -12.52 15.95 -11.04
N GLU A 41 -11.45 16.14 -10.27
CA GLU A 41 -11.13 17.43 -9.65
C GLU A 41 -10.40 18.40 -10.60
N LEU A 42 -9.52 17.90 -11.48
CA LEU A 42 -8.62 18.74 -12.28
C LEU A 42 -9.00 18.90 -13.76
N SER A 43 -10.07 18.24 -14.23
CA SER A 43 -10.54 18.40 -15.62
C SER A 43 -11.65 19.44 -15.78
N GLY A 44 -12.35 19.78 -14.70
CA GLY A 44 -13.49 20.71 -14.72
C GLY A 44 -13.13 22.20 -14.70
N PRO A 45 -14.13 23.09 -14.85
CA PRO A 45 -13.94 24.54 -14.77
C PRO A 45 -13.46 25.01 -13.38
N GLN A 46 -13.79 24.26 -12.33
CA GLN A 46 -13.39 24.51 -10.94
C GLN A 46 -11.97 24.01 -10.60
N ALA A 47 -11.24 23.42 -11.56
CA ALA A 47 -9.92 22.83 -11.31
C ALA A 47 -8.89 23.80 -10.69
N ARG A 48 -9.04 25.12 -10.91
CA ARG A 48 -8.18 26.12 -10.28
C ARG A 48 -8.39 26.21 -8.76
N GLN A 49 -9.60 25.98 -8.27
CA GLN A 49 -9.94 26.03 -6.85
C GLN A 49 -9.29 24.87 -6.08
N HIS A 50 -9.26 23.68 -6.71
CA HIS A 50 -8.66 22.48 -6.13
C HIS A 50 -7.13 22.41 -6.29
N LEU A 51 -6.49 23.37 -6.97
CA LEU A 51 -5.05 23.30 -7.26
C LEU A 51 -4.18 23.22 -6.01
N ALA A 52 -4.51 23.98 -4.96
CA ALA A 52 -3.74 23.99 -3.72
C ALA A 52 -3.84 22.65 -2.98
N GLU A 53 -5.04 22.05 -2.94
CA GLU A 53 -5.29 20.75 -2.33
C GLU A 53 -4.61 19.63 -3.13
N ALA A 54 -4.77 19.64 -4.46
CA ALA A 54 -4.13 18.67 -5.34
C ALA A 54 -2.61 18.65 -5.22
N ARG A 55 -1.97 19.82 -5.03
CA ARG A 55 -0.52 19.90 -4.76
C ARG A 55 -0.13 19.26 -3.43
N LYS A 56 -0.91 19.49 -2.37
CA LYS A 56 -0.69 18.85 -1.06
C LYS A 56 -0.85 17.32 -1.17
N SER A 57 -1.89 16.87 -1.87
CA SER A 57 -2.15 15.45 -2.12
C SER A 57 -1.03 14.80 -2.92
N LEU A 58 -0.53 15.46 -3.97
CA LEU A 58 0.62 14.97 -4.74
C LEU A 58 1.85 14.77 -3.84
N ALA A 59 2.21 15.77 -3.04
CA ALA A 59 3.34 15.67 -2.12
C ALA A 59 3.14 14.54 -1.09
N ALA A 60 1.96 14.44 -0.49
CA ALA A 60 1.64 13.38 0.48
C ALA A 60 1.74 11.98 -0.14
N LEU A 61 1.20 11.78 -1.33
CA LEU A 61 1.27 10.50 -2.04
C LEU A 61 2.71 10.17 -2.44
N GLU A 62 3.53 11.14 -2.85
CA GLU A 62 4.94 10.92 -3.12
C GLU A 62 5.71 10.45 -1.87
N ARG A 63 5.44 11.04 -0.70
CA ARG A 63 6.01 10.62 0.60
C ARG A 63 5.63 9.20 0.98
N ILE A 64 4.36 8.84 0.81
CA ILE A 64 3.88 7.47 1.08
C ILE A 64 4.59 6.49 0.15
N ARG A 65 4.69 6.82 -1.15
CA ARG A 65 5.34 5.96 -2.14
C ARG A 65 6.83 5.78 -1.89
N SER A 66 7.52 6.85 -1.49
CA SER A 66 8.96 6.80 -1.17
C SER A 66 9.25 6.10 0.16
N ASN A 67 8.21 5.75 0.92
CA ASN A 67 8.29 5.19 2.26
C ASN A 67 9.12 6.08 3.20
N GLU A 68 8.95 7.41 3.07
CA GLU A 68 9.72 8.43 3.78
C GLU A 68 9.66 8.24 5.30
N SER A 69 8.45 8.02 5.84
CA SER A 69 8.25 7.90 7.29
C SER A 69 8.98 6.69 7.90
N MET A 70 9.06 5.56 7.19
CA MET A 70 9.82 4.40 7.68
C MET A 70 11.34 4.62 7.59
N ARG A 71 11.81 5.47 6.66
CA ARG A 71 13.23 5.84 6.56
C ARG A 71 13.62 6.83 7.66
N GLU A 72 12.76 7.79 7.95
CA GLU A 72 12.99 8.81 8.97
C GLU A 72 12.85 8.24 10.38
N TYR A 73 11.87 7.35 10.58
CA TYR A 73 11.60 6.69 11.86
C TYR A 73 11.63 5.16 11.70
N PRO A 74 12.83 4.55 11.63
CA PRO A 74 12.96 3.11 11.44
C PRO A 74 12.37 2.32 12.60
N THR A 75 11.55 1.32 12.28
CA THR A 75 11.00 0.41 13.29
C THR A 75 12.09 -0.54 13.79
N PRO A 76 12.39 -0.59 15.11
CA PRO A 76 13.43 -1.45 15.66
C PRO A 76 13.06 -2.94 15.54
N ARG A 77 14.08 -3.80 15.44
CA ARG A 77 13.90 -5.24 15.16
C ARG A 77 13.06 -5.97 16.21
N HIS A 78 13.19 -5.62 17.48
CA HIS A 78 12.45 -6.28 18.57
C HIS A 78 10.93 -6.04 18.49
N ILE A 79 10.47 -4.98 17.82
CA ILE A 79 9.04 -4.76 17.53
C ILE A 79 8.58 -5.69 16.40
N LEU A 80 9.41 -5.87 15.36
CA LEU A 80 9.11 -6.75 14.23
C LEU A 80 9.37 -8.24 14.53
N GLN A 81 10.05 -8.55 15.63
CA GLN A 81 10.42 -9.90 16.06
C GLN A 81 10.24 -10.01 17.58
N PRO A 82 8.99 -10.07 18.07
CA PRO A 82 8.74 -10.20 19.50
C PRO A 82 9.30 -11.54 20.01
N GLU A 83 9.82 -11.57 21.23
CA GLU A 83 10.44 -12.77 21.81
C GLU A 83 9.48 -13.97 21.88
N SER A 84 8.19 -13.71 22.12
CA SER A 84 7.15 -14.73 22.18
C SER A 84 6.85 -15.36 20.81
N ALA A 85 7.13 -14.66 19.71
CA ALA A 85 6.83 -15.11 18.35
C ALA A 85 7.76 -14.43 17.31
N PRO A 86 9.04 -14.84 17.23
CA PRO A 86 10.05 -14.14 16.42
C PRO A 86 9.76 -14.19 14.92
N THR A 87 8.96 -15.15 14.44
CA THR A 87 8.56 -15.30 13.03
C THR A 87 7.16 -14.76 12.74
N HIS A 88 6.51 -14.05 13.67
CA HIS A 88 5.11 -13.66 13.52
C HIS A 88 4.83 -12.91 12.21
N TYR A 89 5.55 -11.81 11.97
CA TYR A 89 5.31 -10.99 10.77
C TYR A 89 5.81 -11.64 9.48
N THR A 90 6.84 -12.49 9.53
CA THR A 90 7.27 -13.26 8.36
C THR A 90 6.22 -14.29 7.97
N ASP A 91 5.64 -15.00 8.94
CA ASP A 91 4.58 -15.97 8.72
C ASP A 91 3.30 -15.30 8.16
N LEU A 92 2.99 -14.08 8.62
CA LEU A 92 1.88 -13.29 8.09
C LEU A 92 2.09 -12.90 6.62
N VAL A 93 3.29 -12.41 6.25
CA VAL A 93 3.61 -12.07 4.86
C VAL A 93 3.52 -13.31 3.96
N ASP A 94 4.03 -14.45 4.41
CA ASP A 94 3.94 -15.71 3.67
C ASP A 94 2.49 -16.18 3.51
N ALA A 95 1.67 -16.06 4.55
CA ALA A 95 0.26 -16.36 4.49
C ALA A 95 -0.47 -15.46 3.48
N MET A 96 -0.20 -14.15 3.50
CA MET A 96 -0.75 -13.20 2.53
C MET A 96 -0.34 -13.55 1.10
N ASN A 97 0.93 -13.89 0.87
CA ASN A 97 1.43 -14.30 -0.44
C ASN A 97 0.79 -15.61 -0.94
N ARG A 98 0.48 -16.55 -0.05
CA ARG A 98 -0.26 -17.78 -0.38
C ARG A 98 -1.70 -17.46 -0.79
N VAL A 99 -2.39 -16.63 -0.01
CA VAL A 99 -3.77 -16.18 -0.34
C VAL A 99 -3.79 -15.45 -1.68
N ALA A 100 -2.83 -14.56 -1.94
CA ALA A 100 -2.68 -13.87 -3.22
C ALA A 100 -2.53 -14.83 -4.42
N ARG A 101 -1.97 -16.03 -4.21
CA ARG A 101 -1.86 -17.10 -5.23
C ARG A 101 -3.08 -18.04 -5.27
N GLY A 102 -4.12 -17.78 -4.48
CA GLY A 102 -5.29 -18.65 -4.36
C GLY A 102 -5.04 -19.92 -3.54
N GLN A 103 -3.97 -19.97 -2.74
CA GLN A 103 -3.64 -21.12 -1.89
C GLN A 103 -4.34 -21.00 -0.52
N SER A 104 -4.74 -22.14 0.05
CA SER A 104 -5.30 -22.17 1.41
C SER A 104 -4.23 -21.86 2.46
N VAL A 105 -4.62 -21.05 3.46
CA VAL A 105 -3.82 -20.67 4.64
C VAL A 105 -4.20 -21.45 5.89
N ALA A 106 -5.24 -22.30 5.83
CA ALA A 106 -5.65 -23.08 6.97
C ALA A 106 -4.56 -24.11 7.34
N PRO A 107 -4.03 -24.08 8.58
CA PRO A 107 -3.02 -25.05 8.99
C PRO A 107 -3.65 -26.44 9.08
N THR A 108 -2.94 -27.43 8.56
CA THR A 108 -3.35 -28.84 8.68
C THR A 108 -3.35 -29.27 10.15
N MET A 109 -4.09 -30.33 10.48
CA MET A 109 -4.13 -30.83 11.86
C MET A 109 -2.73 -31.10 12.42
N THR A 110 -1.84 -31.70 11.61
CA THR A 110 -0.44 -31.95 11.96
C THR A 110 0.34 -30.67 12.23
N GLN A 111 0.10 -29.60 11.46
CA GLN A 111 0.75 -28.29 11.67
C GLN A 111 0.24 -27.60 12.93
N ARG A 112 -1.04 -27.73 13.25
CA ARG A 112 -1.62 -27.21 14.50
C ARG A 112 -1.01 -27.89 15.72
N VAL A 113 -0.90 -29.21 15.67
CA VAL A 113 -0.29 -30.01 16.74
C VAL A 113 1.20 -29.64 16.90
N ARG A 114 1.97 -29.53 15.82
CA ARG A 114 3.37 -29.09 15.90
C ARG A 114 3.53 -27.69 16.51
N ARG A 115 2.70 -26.73 16.10
CA ARG A 115 2.68 -25.38 16.68
C ARG A 115 2.35 -25.39 18.18
N PHE A 116 1.40 -26.21 18.61
CA PHE A 116 1.05 -26.36 20.03
C PHE A 116 2.24 -26.85 20.86
N PHE A 117 3.04 -27.77 20.33
CA PHE A 117 4.25 -28.29 20.98
C PHE A 117 5.51 -27.45 20.74
N GLY A 118 5.40 -26.25 20.15
CA GLY A 118 6.56 -25.38 19.87
C GLY A 118 7.54 -25.95 18.84
N LEU A 119 7.14 -26.99 18.10
CA LEU A 119 7.95 -27.61 17.07
C LEU A 119 7.85 -26.78 15.78
N ARG A 120 9.00 -26.42 15.19
CA ARG A 120 9.03 -25.74 13.89
C ARG A 120 8.32 -26.59 12.83
N VAL A 121 7.50 -25.92 12.02
CA VAL A 121 6.84 -26.46 10.81
C VAL A 121 7.69 -26.13 9.60
#